data_AF-A0A558C592-F1
#
_entry.id   AF-A0A558C592-F1
#
_cell.length_a   1.000
_cell.length_b   1.000
_cell.length_c   1.000
_cell.angle_alpha   90.00
_cell.angle_beta   90.00
_cell.angle_gamma   90.00
#
_symmetry.space_group_name_H-M   'P 1'
#
loop_
_entity.id
_entity.type
_entity.pdbx_description
1 polymer ?
#
loop_
_entity_poly.entity_id
_entity_poly.type
_entity_poly.pdbx_seq_one_letter_code
_entity_poly.pdbx_strand_id
1 'polypeptide(L)'
;MLAAGDGQIKWVVTDTGELRVAPHTVNGEEISHAAIANGSNVRAAGQANVAGSSDGGYFGLDIDNHSGHYFHNVDHSGDAVIQEGVDAFERHGVPDTWQRSPVGG
;
A
#
# COMPACT_ATOMS: atom_id res chain seq x y z
N MET A 1 0.45 16.05 18.21
CA MET A 1 1.46 16.16 17.15
C MET A 1 1.71 14.74 16.65
N LEU A 2 1.05 14.35 15.56
CA LEU A 2 1.49 13.16 14.83
C LEU A 2 2.74 13.62 14.08
N ALA A 3 3.92 13.21 14.55
CA ALA A 3 5.09 13.23 13.70
C ALA A 3 4.72 12.47 12.43
N ALA A 4 5.13 12.97 11.27
CA ALA A 4 5.21 12.14 10.07
C ALA A 4 6.00 10.90 10.49
N GLY A 5 5.31 9.78 10.70
CA GLY A 5 5.93 8.60 11.26
C GLY A 5 6.99 8.16 10.28
N ASP A 6 8.25 8.17 10.73
CA ASP A 6 9.39 7.60 10.04
C ASP A 6 9.10 6.10 9.83
N GLY A 7 8.37 5.74 8.78
CA GLY A 7 7.81 4.41 8.70
C GLY A 7 7.09 4.15 7.40
N GLN A 8 7.79 3.42 6.53
CA GLN A 8 7.18 2.74 5.39
C GLN A 8 6.01 1.89 5.88
N ILE A 9 4.91 1.93 5.13
CA ILE A 9 3.75 1.07 5.33
C ILE A 9 3.73 -0.02 4.27
N LYS A 10 3.08 -1.12 4.61
CA LYS A 10 2.64 -2.14 3.66
C LYS A 10 1.16 -1.97 3.42
N TRP A 11 0.75 -2.12 2.18
CA TRP A 11 -0.64 -2.00 1.76
C TRP A 11 -1.08 -3.24 0.98
N VAL A 12 -2.36 -3.53 1.09
CA VAL A 12 -3.05 -4.62 0.39
C VAL A 12 -4.41 -4.11 -0.04
N VAL A 13 -4.76 -4.36 -1.30
CA VAL A 13 -6.12 -4.24 -1.81
C VAL A 13 -6.73 -5.63 -1.88
N THR A 14 -7.76 -5.89 -1.08
CA THR A 14 -8.43 -7.20 -1.03
C THR A 14 -9.13 -7.53 -2.35
N ASP A 15 -9.58 -8.77 -2.52
CA ASP A 15 -10.46 -9.20 -3.60
C ASP A 15 -11.76 -8.38 -3.72
N THR A 16 -12.25 -7.82 -2.62
CA THR A 16 -13.40 -6.90 -2.58
C THR A 16 -13.04 -5.44 -2.86
N GLY A 17 -11.75 -5.09 -3.02
CA GLY A 17 -11.28 -3.72 -3.25
C GLY A 17 -11.10 -2.89 -1.98
N GLU A 18 -11.07 -3.52 -0.81
CA GLU A 18 -10.81 -2.87 0.49
C GLU A 18 -9.30 -2.59 0.63
N LEU A 19 -8.93 -1.36 1.03
CA LEU A 19 -7.55 -1.03 1.37
C LEU A 19 -7.26 -1.42 2.82
N ARG A 20 -6.26 -2.27 3.02
CA ARG A 20 -5.70 -2.58 4.34
C ARG A 20 -4.24 -2.16 4.38
N VAL A 21 -3.85 -1.54 5.48
CA VAL A 21 -2.50 -1.04 5.69
C VAL A 21 -1.95 -1.47 7.05
N ALA A 22 -0.64 -1.68 7.12
CA ALA A 22 0.07 -1.93 8.36
C ALA A 22 1.47 -1.27 8.30
N PRO A 23 2.10 -0.97 9.46
CA PRO A 23 3.51 -0.62 9.48
C PRO A 23 4.36 -1.71 8.81
N HIS A 24 5.41 -1.32 8.10
CA HIS A 24 6.36 -2.28 7.53
C HIS A 24 6.95 -3.18 8.62
N THR A 25 7.32 -2.60 9.76
CA THR A 25 7.97 -3.29 10.88
C THR A 25 7.31 -2.91 12.21
N VAL A 26 7.05 -3.90 13.06
CA VAL A 26 6.58 -3.72 14.44
C VAL A 26 7.52 -4.48 15.38
N ASN A 27 8.05 -3.81 16.41
CA ASN A 27 8.99 -4.42 17.37
C ASN A 27 10.23 -5.11 16.73
N GLY A 28 10.70 -4.60 15.59
CA GLY A 28 11.83 -5.17 14.85
C GLY A 28 11.49 -6.34 13.94
N GLU A 29 10.22 -6.75 13.88
CA GLU A 29 9.73 -7.81 12.98
C GLU A 29 8.94 -7.20 11.81
N GLU A 30 9.28 -7.61 10.59
CA GLU A 30 8.58 -7.17 9.39
C GLU A 30 7.21 -7.85 9.27
N ILE A 31 6.17 -7.07 9.06
CA ILE A 31 4.80 -7.58 8.88
C ILE A 31 4.67 -8.11 7.45
N SER A 32 4.24 -9.35 7.25
CA SER A 32 4.00 -9.86 5.89
C SER A 32 2.69 -9.32 5.31
N HIS A 33 2.63 -9.10 3.99
CA HIS A 33 1.36 -8.80 3.30
C HIS A 33 0.31 -9.91 3.52
N ALA A 34 0.74 -11.14 3.80
CA ALA A 34 -0.17 -12.27 4.02
C ALA A 34 -0.92 -12.13 5.34
N ALA A 35 -0.23 -11.62 6.37
CA ALA A 35 -0.85 -11.27 7.63
C ALA A 35 -1.89 -10.14 7.44
N ILE A 36 -1.58 -9.13 6.63
CA ILE A 36 -2.50 -8.01 6.32
C ILE A 36 -3.74 -8.51 5.54
N ALA A 37 -3.52 -9.41 4.57
CA ALA A 37 -4.57 -10.04 3.78
C ALA A 37 -5.37 -11.11 4.56
N ASN A 38 -4.97 -11.43 5.79
CA ASN A 38 -5.52 -12.55 6.57
C ASN A 38 -5.52 -13.88 5.77
N GLY A 39 -4.43 -14.15 5.04
CA GLY A 39 -4.24 -15.34 4.20
C GLY A 39 -5.09 -15.40 2.92
N SER A 40 -5.84 -14.35 2.60
CA SER A 40 -6.71 -14.30 1.41
C SER A 40 -5.95 -13.81 0.16
N ASN A 41 -6.49 -14.14 -1.02
CA ASN A 41 -6.02 -13.55 -2.28
C ASN A 41 -6.26 -12.04 -2.30
N VAL A 42 -5.43 -11.33 -3.05
CA VAL A 42 -5.44 -9.86 -3.12
C VAL A 42 -5.49 -9.41 -4.57
N ARG A 43 -6.06 -8.24 -4.84
CA ARG A 43 -5.98 -7.59 -6.14
C ARG A 43 -4.59 -7.01 -6.39
N ALA A 44 -4.09 -6.32 -5.39
CA ALA A 44 -2.81 -5.63 -5.42
C ALA A 44 -2.23 -5.56 -4.01
N ALA A 45 -0.91 -5.46 -3.90
CA ALA A 45 -0.20 -5.32 -2.64
C ALA A 45 1.19 -4.74 -2.91
N GLY A 46 1.71 -4.01 -1.95
CA GLY A 46 2.99 -3.33 -2.09
C GLY A 46 3.42 -2.58 -0.85
N GLN A 47 4.40 -1.70 -1.01
CA GLN A 47 4.87 -0.79 0.02
C GLN A 47 4.58 0.65 -0.38
N ALA A 48 4.49 1.53 0.61
CA ALA A 48 4.27 2.95 0.39
C ALA A 48 4.84 3.78 1.53
N ASN A 49 5.26 5.00 1.23
CA ASN A 49 5.53 6.03 2.24
C ASN A 49 4.45 7.11 2.17
N VAL A 50 3.90 7.45 3.33
CA VAL A 50 2.83 8.45 3.46
C VAL A 50 3.26 9.48 4.47
N ALA A 51 3.02 10.75 4.17
CA ALA A 51 3.23 11.83 5.10
C ALA A 51 1.89 12.49 5.46
N GLY A 52 1.87 13.20 6.58
CA GLY A 52 0.69 13.92 7.05
C GLY A 52 0.27 13.56 8.46
N SER A 53 -0.91 14.05 8.84
CA SER A 53 -1.46 13.89 10.18
C SER A 53 -2.99 13.95 10.14
N SER A 54 -3.64 13.47 11.19
CA SER A 54 -5.10 13.59 11.35
C SER A 54 -5.62 15.01 11.17
N ASP A 55 -4.84 16.03 11.57
CA ASP A 55 -5.26 17.43 11.58
C ASP A 55 -4.98 18.13 10.24
N GLY A 56 -4.03 17.61 9.46
CA GLY A 56 -3.55 18.20 8.20
C GLY A 56 -3.84 17.39 6.94
N GLY A 57 -4.48 16.22 7.09
CA GLY A 57 -4.65 15.24 6.01
C GLY A 57 -3.40 14.41 5.76
N TYR A 58 -3.56 13.39 4.91
CA TYR A 58 -2.49 12.48 4.49
C TYR A 58 -2.22 12.64 2.99
N PHE A 59 -0.97 12.48 2.58
CA PHE A 59 -0.54 12.51 1.18
C PHE A 59 0.54 11.47 0.92
N GLY A 60 0.50 10.87 -0.27
CA GLY A 60 1.45 9.86 -0.69
C GLY A 60 2.79 10.46 -1.11
N LEU A 61 3.89 9.80 -0.73
CA LEU A 61 5.25 10.16 -1.16
C LEU A 61 5.70 9.24 -2.29
N ASP A 62 5.74 7.94 -2.01
CA ASP A 62 6.09 6.90 -2.98
C ASP A 62 5.28 5.63 -2.74
N ILE A 63 5.09 4.87 -3.83
CA ILE A 63 4.35 3.60 -3.84
C ILE A 63 5.01 2.64 -4.82
N ASP A 64 5.10 1.38 -4.40
CA ASP A 64 5.59 0.27 -5.23
C ASP A 64 4.65 -0.94 -5.15
N ASN A 65 4.89 -1.94 -6.00
CA ASN A 65 4.21 -3.24 -6.00
C ASN A 65 5.04 -4.35 -5.30
N HIS A 66 5.95 -3.99 -4.39
CA HIS A 66 6.81 -4.97 -3.72
C HIS A 66 5.97 -5.89 -2.81
N SER A 67 5.71 -7.11 -3.28
CA SER A 67 4.80 -8.07 -2.65
C SER A 67 5.24 -9.52 -2.91
N GLY A 68 4.99 -10.40 -1.95
CA GLY A 68 5.16 -11.85 -2.09
C GLY A 68 3.89 -12.63 -2.44
N HIS A 69 2.83 -11.97 -2.92
CA HIS A 69 1.49 -12.55 -3.15
C HIS A 69 1.14 -12.81 -4.61
N TYR A 70 0.15 -13.68 -4.80
CA TYR A 70 -0.55 -13.87 -6.07
C TYR A 70 -1.66 -12.83 -6.23
N PHE A 71 -1.55 -11.99 -7.26
CA PHE A 71 -2.56 -10.99 -7.62
C PHE A 71 -3.72 -11.62 -8.38
N HIS A 72 -4.95 -11.25 -8.03
CA HIS A 72 -6.18 -11.74 -8.63
C HIS A 72 -6.97 -10.61 -9.29
N ASN A 73 -7.47 -10.84 -10.50
CA ASN A 73 -8.30 -9.89 -11.27
C ASN A 73 -7.64 -8.53 -11.60
N VAL A 74 -6.33 -8.40 -11.41
CA VAL A 74 -5.54 -7.23 -11.85
C VAL A 74 -4.48 -7.74 -12.82
N ASP A 75 -4.16 -6.92 -13.83
CA ASP A 75 -3.01 -7.17 -14.70
C ASP A 75 -1.73 -7.24 -13.85
N HIS A 76 -0.87 -8.22 -14.12
CA HIS A 76 0.31 -8.46 -13.28
C HIS A 76 1.48 -7.52 -13.58
N SER A 77 1.33 -6.57 -14.51
CA SER A 77 2.30 -5.49 -14.70
C SER A 77 2.40 -4.63 -13.43
N GLY A 78 3.63 -4.24 -13.10
CA GLY A 78 3.88 -3.40 -11.92
C GLY A 78 3.06 -2.11 -11.92
N ASP A 79 2.84 -1.51 -13.09
CA ASP A 79 2.04 -0.29 -13.25
C ASP A 79 0.55 -0.49 -12.90
N ALA A 80 -0.06 -1.61 -13.32
CA ALA A 80 -1.45 -1.89 -13.01
C ALA A 80 -1.67 -2.18 -11.53
N VAL A 81 -0.74 -2.91 -10.91
CA VAL A 81 -0.76 -3.18 -9.46
C VAL A 81 -0.62 -1.87 -8.67
N ILE A 82 0.32 -1.00 -9.06
CA ILE A 82 0.47 0.32 -8.44
C ILE A 82 -0.79 1.15 -8.61
N GLN A 83 -1.40 1.18 -9.80
CA GLN A 83 -2.60 1.97 -10.04
C GLN A 83 -3.77 1.52 -9.15
N GLU A 84 -3.98 0.21 -8.96
CA GLU A 84 -5.01 -0.29 -8.03
C GLU A 84 -4.74 0.18 -6.59
N GLY A 85 -3.47 0.24 -6.17
CA GLY A 85 -3.06 0.80 -4.88
C GLY A 85 -3.38 2.28 -4.76
N VAL A 86 -3.00 3.09 -5.76
CA VAL A 86 -3.29 4.53 -5.81
C VAL A 86 -4.79 4.81 -5.73
N ASP A 87 -5.59 4.11 -6.54
CA ASP A 87 -7.05 4.26 -6.56
C ASP A 87 -7.67 3.91 -5.20
N ALA A 88 -7.11 2.90 -4.52
CA ALA A 88 -7.56 2.51 -3.20
C ALA A 88 -7.20 3.57 -2.15
N PHE A 89 -5.99 4.15 -2.20
CA PHE A 89 -5.59 5.25 -1.32
C PHE A 89 -6.44 6.51 -1.53
N GLU A 90 -6.79 6.82 -2.78
CA GLU A 90 -7.64 7.96 -3.13
C GLU A 90 -9.05 7.84 -2.53
N ARG A 91 -9.65 6.64 -2.60
CA ARG A 91 -10.94 6.34 -1.94
C ARG A 91 -10.91 6.56 -0.43
N HIS A 92 -9.73 6.51 0.19
CA HIS A 92 -9.50 6.76 1.61
C HIS A 92 -8.99 8.17 1.91
N GLY A 93 -9.02 9.08 0.93
CA GLY A 93 -8.71 10.50 1.11
C GLY A 93 -7.22 10.85 1.00
N VAL A 94 -6.39 9.94 0.48
CA VAL A 94 -4.99 10.23 0.13
C VAL A 94 -4.92 10.53 -1.37
N PRO A 95 -4.75 11.80 -1.78
CA PRO A 95 -4.80 12.19 -3.19
C PRO A 95 -3.66 11.54 -3.99
N ASP A 96 -3.82 11.48 -5.32
CA ASP A 96 -2.79 10.98 -6.24
C ASP A 96 -1.61 11.95 -6.35
N THR A 97 -0.73 11.89 -5.36
CA THR A 97 0.54 12.64 -5.28
C THR A 97 1.76 11.72 -5.36
N TRP A 98 1.54 10.46 -5.71
CA TRP A 98 2.50 9.39 -5.53
C TRP A 98 3.64 9.41 -6.55
N GLN A 99 4.88 9.28 -6.08
CA GLN A 99 5.95 8.79 -6.92
C GLN A 99 5.82 7.27 -7.10
N ARG A 100 5.64 6.83 -8.34
CA ARG A 100 5.38 5.41 -8.67
C ARG A 100 6.69 4.70 -8.99
N SER A 101 6.97 3.60 -8.31
CA SER A 101 8.22 2.84 -8.42
C SER A 101 7.93 1.35 -8.68
N PRO A 102 7.48 0.96 -9.89
CA PRO A 102 7.23 -0.44 -10.20
C PRO A 102 8.51 -1.28 -10.07
N VAL A 103 8.41 -2.34 -9.27
CA VAL A 103 9.44 -3.36 -9.07
C VAL A 103 9.13 -4.54 -9.97
N GLY A 104 9.97 -4.73 -11.00
CA GLY A 104 9.87 -5.81 -11.97
C GLY A 104 8.81 -5.57 -13.06
N GLY A 105 9.23 -5.76 -14.31
CA GLY A 105 8.39 -5.85 -15.50
C GLY A 105 8.78 -7.08 -16.31
#